data_AF-A0A7X9XDR1-F1
#
_entry.id   AF-A0A7X9XDR1-F1
#
_cell.length_a   1.000
_cell.length_b   1.000
_cell.length_c   1.000
_cell.angle_alpha   90.00
_cell.angle_beta   90.00
_cell.angle_gamma   90.00
#
_symmetry.space_group_name_H-M   'P 1'
#
loop_
_entity.id
_entity.type
_entity.pdbx_description
1 polymer ?
#
loop_
_entity_poly.entity_id
_entity_poly.type
_entity_poly.pdbx_seq_one_letter_code
_entity_poly.pdbx_strand_id
1 'polypeptide(L)'
;NGDYIWRDRLVADSPDTLLGRPVQYLETMPDAAAGEAFLAVGDFKRGYFIVDHTTGVRTRPDNITEPGFYKVHTDKYLGGGVVDSNAIKVLELSGSGS
;
A
#
# COMPACT_ATOMS: atom_id res chain seq x y z
N ASN A 1 -11.78 -26.33 -18.86
CA ASN A 1 -13.14 -26.50 -18.30
C ASN A 1 -13.81 -25.20 -17.86
N GLY A 2 -13.23 -24.02 -18.10
CA GLY A 2 -13.87 -22.75 -17.72
C GLY A 2 -13.90 -22.46 -16.21
N ASP A 3 -13.42 -23.40 -15.39
CA ASP A 3 -13.31 -23.24 -13.95
C ASP A 3 -12.21 -22.24 -13.57
N TYR A 4 -12.52 -21.40 -12.58
CA TYR A 4 -11.57 -20.46 -12.00
C TYR A 4 -10.43 -21.18 -11.27
N ILE A 5 -9.20 -20.74 -11.54
CA ILE A 5 -7.96 -21.22 -10.89
C ILE A 5 -7.81 -20.61 -9.48
N TRP A 6 -8.44 -19.46 -9.25
CA TRP A 6 -8.46 -18.76 -7.97
C TRP A 6 -9.84 -18.16 -7.69
N ARG A 7 -10.24 -18.11 -6.42
CA ARG A 7 -11.51 -17.52 -5.96
C ARG A 7 -11.27 -16.76 -4.65
N ASP A 8 -11.95 -15.64 -4.51
CA ASP A 8 -12.05 -14.86 -3.28
C ASP A 8 -12.71 -15.69 -2.17
N ARG A 9 -12.37 -15.40 -0.92
CA ARG A 9 -12.93 -16.04 0.26
C ARG A 9 -14.26 -15.41 0.66
N LEU A 10 -15.31 -16.24 0.72
CA LEU A 10 -16.69 -15.84 1.08
C LEU A 10 -16.91 -15.38 2.54
N VAL A 11 -15.88 -15.32 3.37
CA VAL A 11 -15.99 -14.98 4.80
C VAL A 11 -15.48 -13.56 5.02
N ALA A 12 -16.35 -12.70 5.56
CA ALA A 12 -15.97 -11.34 5.91
C ALA A 12 -14.77 -11.33 6.88
N ASP A 13 -13.90 -10.33 6.75
CA ASP A 13 -12.79 -10.03 7.66
C ASP A 13 -11.61 -11.02 7.63
N SER A 14 -11.57 -11.94 6.65
CA SER A 14 -10.39 -12.76 6.39
C SER A 14 -9.70 -12.32 5.09
N PRO A 15 -8.37 -12.07 5.10
CA PRO A 15 -7.67 -11.69 3.90
C PRO A 15 -7.70 -12.84 2.89
N ASP A 16 -7.87 -12.47 1.63
CA ASP A 16 -7.75 -13.39 0.51
C ASP A 16 -6.40 -14.09 0.50
N THR A 17 -6.37 -15.33 0.03
CA THR A 17 -5.13 -16.09 -0.07
C THR A 17 -4.83 -16.49 -1.51
N LEU A 18 -3.62 -16.19 -1.98
CA LEU A 18 -3.09 -16.62 -3.26
C LEU A 18 -1.84 -17.48 -3.01
N LEU A 19 -1.84 -18.72 -3.48
CA LEU A 19 -0.73 -19.67 -3.30
C LEU A 19 -0.26 -19.82 -1.84
N GLY A 20 -1.20 -19.76 -0.89
CA GLY A 20 -0.93 -19.90 0.55
C GLY A 20 -0.39 -18.64 1.23
N ARG A 21 -0.38 -17.49 0.55
CA ARG A 21 0.01 -16.18 1.11
C ARG A 21 -1.19 -15.22 1.15
N PRO A 22 -1.28 -14.34 2.16
CA PRO A 22 -2.32 -13.33 2.19
C PRO A 22 -2.11 -12.31 1.06
N VAL A 23 -3.20 -11.89 0.45
CA VAL A 23 -3.26 -10.83 -0.55
C VAL A 23 -3.69 -9.53 0.16
N GLN A 24 -3.10 -8.43 -0.25
CA GLN A 24 -3.48 -7.08 0.17
C GLN A 24 -3.73 -6.27 -1.09
N TYR A 25 -4.89 -5.61 -1.13
CA TYR A 25 -5.26 -4.74 -2.24
C TYR A 25 -4.76 -3.34 -1.94
N LEU A 26 -3.98 -2.79 -2.87
CA LEU A 26 -3.43 -1.45 -2.78
C LEU A 26 -3.87 -0.65 -4.00
N GLU A 27 -4.77 0.32 -3.79
CA GLU A 27 -5.34 1.14 -4.88
C GLU A 27 -4.31 2.02 -5.59
N THR A 28 -3.17 2.26 -4.96
CA THR A 28 -2.09 3.06 -5.54
C THR A 28 -1.11 2.24 -6.39
N MET A 29 -1.27 0.91 -6.47
CA MET A 29 -0.53 0.11 -7.45
C MET A 29 -1.14 0.29 -8.83
N PRO A 30 -0.33 0.35 -9.90
CA PRO A 30 -0.83 0.48 -11.25
C PRO A 30 -1.57 -0.80 -11.67
N ASP A 31 -2.53 -0.63 -12.58
CA ASP A 31 -3.23 -1.75 -13.20
C ASP A 31 -2.28 -2.60 -14.06
N ALA A 32 -2.71 -3.82 -14.37
CA ALA A 32 -1.97 -4.77 -15.20
C ALA A 32 -1.85 -4.29 -16.66
N ALA A 33 -0.85 -3.46 -16.94
CA ALA A 33 -0.52 -2.93 -18.26
C ALA A 33 0.96 -3.17 -18.62
N ALA A 34 1.28 -3.13 -19.92
CA ALA A 34 2.64 -3.37 -20.40
C ALA A 34 3.64 -2.34 -19.83
N GLY A 35 4.72 -2.83 -19.21
CA GLY A 35 5.75 -2.01 -18.57
C GLY A 35 5.39 -1.53 -17.16
N GLU A 36 4.19 -1.86 -16.65
CA GLU A 36 3.76 -1.46 -15.31
C GLU A 36 4.00 -2.56 -14.27
N ALA A 37 4.43 -2.13 -13.09
CA ALA A 37 4.69 -2.96 -11.92
C ALA A 37 3.40 -3.22 -11.12
N PHE A 38 2.58 -4.14 -11.61
CA PHE A 38 1.21 -4.35 -11.11
C PHE A 38 1.10 -5.31 -9.91
N LEU A 39 2.15 -6.09 -9.61
CA LEU A 39 2.12 -7.05 -8.51
C LEU A 39 3.47 -7.14 -7.79
N ALA A 40 3.46 -7.06 -6.46
CA ALA A 40 4.64 -7.31 -5.64
C ALA A 40 4.41 -8.46 -4.67
N VAL A 41 5.41 -9.34 -4.56
CA VAL A 41 5.39 -10.54 -3.72
C VAL A 41 6.66 -10.59 -2.89
N GLY A 42 6.51 -10.76 -1.57
CA GLY A 42 7.67 -10.78 -0.68
C GLY A 42 7.33 -10.73 0.80
N ASP A 43 8.38 -10.65 1.61
CA ASP A 43 8.26 -10.30 3.03
C ASP A 43 8.47 -8.79 3.19
N PHE A 44 7.35 -8.05 3.19
CA PHE A 44 7.37 -6.60 3.36
C PHE A 44 7.77 -6.16 4.76
N LYS A 45 7.57 -6.99 5.79
CA LYS A 45 7.98 -6.65 7.17
C LYS A 45 9.50 -6.58 7.29
N ARG A 46 10.20 -7.43 6.55
CA ARG A 46 11.66 -7.41 6.44
C ARG A 46 12.16 -6.46 5.35
N GLY A 47 11.44 -6.35 4.25
CA GLY A 47 11.86 -5.60 3.07
C GLY A 47 11.70 -4.08 3.19
N TYR A 48 10.69 -3.59 3.93
CA TYR A 48 10.37 -2.17 4.01
C TYR A 48 10.14 -1.74 5.45
N PHE A 49 10.76 -0.63 5.85
CA PHE A 49 10.63 -0.10 7.20
C PHE A 49 9.98 1.27 7.16
N ILE A 50 8.89 1.41 7.92
CA ILE A 50 8.16 2.67 8.10
C ILE A 50 8.52 3.21 9.48
N VAL A 51 9.00 4.46 9.51
CA VAL A 51 9.40 5.16 10.74
C VAL A 51 8.41 6.28 11.01
N ASP A 52 7.79 6.23 12.19
CA ASP A 52 6.97 7.34 12.69
C ASP A 52 7.86 8.30 13.49
N HIS A 53 7.70 9.60 13.24
CA HIS A 53 8.41 10.59 14.02
C HIS A 53 7.87 10.63 15.45
N THR A 54 8.74 10.86 16.44
CA THR A 54 8.39 10.83 17.87
C THR A 54 7.29 11.81 18.26
N THR A 55 7.04 12.85 17.46
CA THR A 55 5.96 13.81 17.67
C THR A 55 4.56 13.24 17.40
N GLY A 56 4.46 12.10 16.71
CA GLY A 56 3.20 11.45 16.36
C GLY A 56 2.28 12.33 15.48
N VAL A 57 0.98 12.05 15.56
CA VAL A 57 -0.08 12.88 14.96
C VAL A 57 -0.36 14.06 15.86
N ARG A 58 -0.36 15.28 15.32
CA ARG A 58 -0.64 16.49 16.08
C ARG A 58 -1.81 17.22 15.44
N THR A 59 -2.76 17.63 16.26
CA THR A 59 -3.91 18.42 15.82
C THR A 59 -3.88 19.77 16.53
N ARG A 60 -3.98 20.85 15.76
CA ARG A 60 -3.96 22.23 16.26
C ARG A 60 -5.17 22.99 15.73
N PRO A 61 -6.04 23.48 16.62
CA PRO A 61 -7.05 24.43 16.23
C PRO A 61 -6.45 25.83 16.07
N ASP A 62 -6.80 26.50 14.98
CA ASP A 62 -6.45 27.89 14.72
C ASP A 62 -7.66 28.78 14.97
N ASN A 63 -7.48 29.75 15.87
CA ASN A 63 -8.49 30.67 16.35
C ASN A 63 -8.23 32.14 15.95
N ILE A 64 -7.24 32.39 15.09
CA ILE A 64 -6.72 33.75 14.84
C ILE A 64 -6.75 34.10 13.35
N THR A 65 -6.51 33.14 12.46
CA THR A 65 -6.22 33.48 11.05
C THR A 65 -7.44 33.97 10.25
N GLU A 66 -8.66 33.57 10.60
CA GLU A 66 -9.87 34.02 9.91
C GLU A 66 -11.08 34.11 10.84
N PRO A 67 -11.62 35.33 11.08
CA PRO A 67 -12.81 35.50 11.91
C PRO A 67 -14.01 34.73 11.36
N GLY A 68 -14.76 34.06 12.24
CA GLY A 68 -15.97 33.32 11.89
C GLY A 68 -15.76 31.88 11.41
N PHE A 69 -14.51 31.44 11.26
CA PHE A 69 -14.17 30.07 10.88
C PHE A 69 -13.31 29.37 11.94
N TYR A 70 -13.51 28.06 12.11
CA TYR A 70 -12.68 27.20 12.95
C TYR A 70 -11.82 26.30 12.06
N LYS A 71 -10.51 26.54 12.06
CA LYS A 71 -9.55 25.80 11.24
C LYS A 71 -8.86 24.74 12.09
N VAL A 72 -8.86 23.49 11.62
CA VAL A 72 -8.16 22.39 12.29
C VAL A 72 -7.03 21.92 11.39
N HIS A 73 -5.79 22.15 11.81
CA HIS A 73 -4.62 21.62 11.12
C HIS A 73 -4.17 20.34 11.80
N THR A 74 -4.04 19.26 11.03
CA THR A 74 -3.48 18.00 11.52
C THR A 74 -2.30 17.61 10.65
N ASP A 75 -1.15 17.41 11.28
CA ASP A 75 0.09 16.98 10.64
C ASP A 75 0.60 15.67 11.26
N LYS A 76 1.25 14.87 10.43
CA LYS A 76 2.01 13.68 10.83
C LYS A 76 3.27 13.60 9.98
N TYR A 77 4.41 13.34 10.61
CA TYR A 77 5.67 13.09 9.91
C TYR A 77 5.94 11.58 9.87
N LEU A 78 6.01 11.04 8.66
CA LEU A 78 6.31 9.64 8.38
C LEU A 78 7.52 9.56 7.46
N GLY A 79 8.42 8.62 7.72
CA GLY A 79 9.48 8.21 6.82
C GLY A 79 9.32 6.75 6.44
N GLY A 80 9.87 6.35 5.30
CA GLY A 80 9.85 4.96 4.88
C GLY A 80 10.94 4.67 3.86
N GLY A 81 11.44 3.43 3.87
CA GLY A 81 12.46 2.99 2.93
C GLY A 81 12.61 1.48 2.83
N VAL A 82 13.18 1.03 1.70
CA VAL A 82 13.55 -0.37 1.48
C VAL A 82 14.82 -0.69 2.29
N VAL A 83 14.75 -1.71 3.14
CA VAL A 83 15.87 -2.19 3.95
C VAL A 83 16.52 -3.42 3.34
N ASP A 84 15.71 -4.34 2.81
CA ASP A 84 16.19 -5.55 2.14
C ASP A 84 15.50 -5.69 0.77
N SER A 85 16.20 -5.33 -0.29
CA SER A 85 15.70 -5.40 -1.67
C SER A 85 15.52 -6.83 -2.18
N ASN A 86 16.12 -7.84 -1.52
CA ASN A 86 15.93 -9.23 -1.90
C ASN A 86 14.64 -9.82 -1.33
N ALA A 87 14.09 -9.20 -0.28
CA ALA A 87 12.87 -9.67 0.38
C ALA A 87 11.59 -9.42 -0.43
N ILE A 88 11.62 -8.51 -1.42
CA ILE A 88 10.47 -8.13 -2.25
C ILE A 88 10.83 -8.33 -3.72
N LYS A 89 9.93 -8.97 -4.47
CA LYS A 89 10.00 -9.10 -5.93
C LYS A 89 8.78 -8.47 -6.56
N VAL A 90 9.00 -7.75 -7.64
CA VAL A 90 7.97 -7.03 -8.40
C VAL A 90 7.83 -7.71 -9.75
N LEU A 91 6.58 -7.90 -10.16
CA LEU A 91 6.20 -8.48 -11.43
C LEU A 91 5.72 -7.35 -12.34
N GLU A 92 6.30 -7.32 -13.54
CA GLU A 92 5.95 -6.38 -14.59
C GLU A 92 5.42 -7.18 -15.78
N LEU A 93 4.38 -6.66 -16.43
CA LEU A 93 3.91 -7.22 -17.68
C LEU A 93 4.88 -6.82 -18.78
N SER A 94 5.60 -7.79 -19.34
CA SER A 94 6.38 -7.54 -20.56
C SER A 94 5.43 -7.23 -21.70
N GLY A 95 5.44 -5.99 -22.19
CA GLY A 95 4.83 -5.69 -23.48
C GLY A 95 5.54 -6.47 -24.57
N SER A 96 4.79 -7.08 -25.50
CA SER A 96 5.40 -7.57 -26.73
C SER A 96 5.93 -6.34 -27.47
N GLY A 97 7.25 -6.12 -27.38
CA GLY A 97 7.90 -5.11 -28.20
C GLY A 97 7.63 -5.38 -29.68
N SER A 98 7.31 -4.33 -30.42
CA SER A 98 7.54 -4.29 -31.87
C SER A 98 9.00 -4.61 -32.19
#